data_AF-A0A6S7BPU2-F1
#
_entry.id   AF-A0A6S7BPU2-F1
#
_cell.length_a   1.000
_cell.length_b   1.000
_cell.length_c   1.000
_cell.angle_alpha   90.00
_cell.angle_beta   90.00
_cell.angle_gamma   90.00
#
_symmetry.space_group_name_H-M   'P 1'
#
loop_
_entity.id
_entity.type
_entity.pdbx_description
1 polymer ?
#
loop_
_entity_poly.entity_id
_entity_poly.type
_entity_poly.pdbx_seq_one_letter_code
_entity_poly.pdbx_strand_id
1 'polypeptide(L)'
;MLWFRLALKMGRTVDELQRSMTSAEFGEWIAFYSIEPFGDHIADIRAGTIAASVINPQLKKDSTPYKPLDFFQWADPPEQPSVAPPPEAVAAGVFGVNLAELKASGKKKLILRRKP
;
A
#
# COMPACT_ATOMS: atom_id res chain seq x y z
N MET A 1 -2.71 16.15 13.14
CA MET A 1 -3.30 17.35 13.78
C MET A 1 -4.83 17.27 13.72
N LEU A 2 -5.50 16.75 14.77
CA LEU A 2 -6.96 16.49 14.75
C LEU A 2 -7.81 17.77 14.85
N TRP A 3 -7.34 18.81 15.53
CA TRP A 3 -8.05 20.08 15.68
C TRP A 3 -8.55 20.68 14.35
N PHE A 4 -7.69 20.73 13.34
CA PHE A 4 -8.05 21.27 12.02
C PHE A 4 -9.12 20.44 11.32
N ARG A 5 -9.08 19.11 11.46
CA ARG A 5 -10.07 18.21 10.86
C ARG A 5 -11.44 18.37 11.52
N LEU A 6 -11.48 18.46 12.84
CA LEU A 6 -12.72 18.70 13.58
C LEU A 6 -13.30 20.08 13.27
N ALA A 7 -12.46 21.12 13.31
CA ALA A 7 -12.87 22.49 13.00
C ALA A 7 -13.50 22.59 11.60
N LEU A 8 -12.86 21.99 10.59
CA LEU A 8 -13.39 21.91 9.23
C LEU A 8 -14.71 21.12 9.16
N LYS A 9 -14.81 19.99 9.87
CA LYS A 9 -16.02 19.15 9.87
C LYS A 9 -17.22 19.82 10.56
N MET A 10 -16.95 20.62 11.59
CA MET A 10 -17.97 21.35 12.37
C MET A 10 -18.26 22.75 11.82
N GLY A 11 -17.53 23.21 10.80
CA GLY A 11 -17.70 24.55 10.22
C GLY A 11 -17.32 25.68 11.18
N ARG A 12 -16.31 25.46 12.03
CA ARG A 12 -15.84 26.42 13.05
C ARG A 12 -14.35 26.71 12.87
N THR A 13 -13.88 27.82 13.40
CA THR A 13 -12.43 28.08 13.48
C THR A 13 -11.79 27.22 14.59
N VAL A 14 -10.48 27.02 14.50
CA VAL A 14 -9.74 26.23 15.51
C VAL A 14 -9.78 26.91 16.88
N ASP A 15 -9.63 28.23 16.95
CA ASP A 15 -9.64 28.99 18.20
C ASP A 15 -11.01 28.92 18.91
N GLU A 16 -12.10 29.10 18.17
CA GLU A 16 -13.45 28.92 18.71
C GLU A 16 -13.67 27.52 19.27
N LEU A 17 -13.21 26.50 18.55
CA LEU A 17 -13.38 25.11 18.96
C LEU A 17 -12.60 24.82 20.24
N GLN A 18 -11.32 25.23 20.31
CA GLN A 18 -10.46 25.05 21.48
C GLN A 18 -10.98 25.78 22.72
N ARG A 19 -11.64 26.94 22.57
CA ARG A 19 -12.24 27.66 23.71
C ARG A 19 -13.50 27.01 24.25
N SER A 20 -14.29 26.38 23.37
CA SER A 20 -15.58 25.80 23.74
C SER A 20 -15.53 24.31 24.12
N MET A 21 -14.51 23.59 23.67
CA MET A 21 -14.40 22.14 23.83
C MET A 21 -13.49 21.81 25.02
N THR A 22 -13.95 20.89 25.86
CA THR A 22 -13.13 20.42 26.99
C THR A 22 -12.04 19.47 26.52
N SER A 23 -10.94 19.36 27.27
CA SER A 23 -9.89 18.38 26.98
C SER A 23 -10.39 16.93 27.01
N ALA A 24 -11.39 16.63 27.86
CA ALA A 24 -12.00 15.31 27.94
C ALA A 24 -12.76 14.97 26.65
N GLU A 25 -13.63 15.89 26.18
CA GLU A 25 -14.35 15.73 24.91
C GLU A 25 -13.40 15.64 23.73
N PHE A 26 -12.34 16.46 23.69
CA PHE A 26 -11.32 16.33 22.65
C PHE A 26 -10.59 14.97 22.69
N GLY A 27 -10.37 14.43 23.90
CA GLY A 27 -9.86 13.07 24.10
C GLY A 27 -10.79 11.99 23.53
N GLU A 28 -12.10 12.14 23.72
CA GLU A 28 -13.11 11.24 23.11
C GLU A 28 -13.07 11.33 21.58
N TRP A 29 -12.91 12.52 21.02
CA TRP A 29 -12.73 12.67 19.57
C TRP A 29 -11.45 12.00 19.04
N ILE A 30 -10.36 12.01 19.82
CA ILE A 30 -9.14 11.27 19.47
C ILE A 30 -9.42 9.76 19.46
N ALA A 31 -10.08 9.25 20.50
CA ALA A 31 -10.45 7.84 20.59
C ALA A 31 -11.37 7.43 19.45
N PHE A 32 -12.41 8.24 19.17
CA PHE A 32 -13.31 8.01 18.05
C PHE A 32 -12.56 8.01 16.71
N TYR A 33 -11.70 9.00 16.46
CA TYR A 33 -10.90 9.08 15.23
C TYR A 33 -9.97 7.87 15.03
N SER A 34 -9.50 7.24 16.11
CA SER A 34 -8.68 6.02 16.01
C SER A 34 -9.47 4.79 15.55
N ILE A 35 -10.79 4.78 15.80
CA ILE A 35 -11.69 3.69 15.40
C ILE A 35 -12.25 3.99 14.00
N GLU A 36 -12.72 5.21 13.79
CA GLU A 36 -13.35 5.67 12.56
C GLU A 36 -12.70 6.96 12.05
N PRO A 37 -11.57 6.87 11.33
CA PRO A 37 -10.87 8.03 10.83
C PRO A 37 -11.67 8.71 9.70
N PHE A 38 -11.66 10.05 9.71
CA PHE A 38 -12.35 10.87 8.72
C PHE A 38 -11.46 11.98 8.15
N GLY A 39 -11.96 12.64 7.11
CA GLY A 39 -11.25 13.69 6.38
C GLY A 39 -10.68 13.21 5.05
N ASP A 40 -10.01 14.13 4.37
CA ASP A 40 -9.71 14.00 2.94
C ASP A 40 -8.78 12.83 2.64
N HIS A 41 -7.80 12.53 3.50
CA HIS A 41 -6.93 11.37 3.31
C HIS A 41 -7.68 10.04 3.16
N ILE A 42 -8.72 9.82 3.97
CA ILE A 42 -9.54 8.61 3.88
C ILE A 42 -10.49 8.69 2.67
N ALA A 43 -10.97 9.89 2.33
CA ALA A 43 -11.78 10.09 1.14
C ALA A 43 -10.99 9.82 -0.16
N ASP A 44 -9.76 10.28 -0.22
CA ASP A 44 -8.79 10.03 -1.28
C ASP A 44 -8.56 8.52 -1.42
N ILE A 45 -8.23 7.79 -0.35
CA ILE A 45 -8.04 6.34 -0.42
C ILE A 45 -9.27 5.63 -1.00
N ARG A 46 -10.49 6.04 -0.62
CA ARG A 46 -11.73 5.51 -1.22
C ARG A 46 -11.83 5.85 -2.71
N ALA A 47 -11.55 7.09 -3.09
CA ALA A 47 -11.56 7.52 -4.50
C ALA A 47 -10.51 6.77 -5.34
N GLY A 48 -9.30 6.59 -4.82
CA GLY A 48 -8.24 5.80 -5.44
C GLY A 48 -8.60 4.33 -5.57
N THR A 49 -9.34 3.78 -4.61
CA THR A 49 -9.85 2.40 -4.70
C THR A 49 -10.80 2.25 -5.87
N ILE A 50 -11.74 3.19 -6.02
CA ILE A 50 -12.66 3.23 -7.17
C ILE A 50 -11.88 3.39 -8.48
N ALA A 51 -10.92 4.33 -8.54
CA ALA A 51 -10.11 4.57 -9.73
C ALA A 51 -9.32 3.32 -10.15
N ALA A 52 -8.65 2.66 -9.20
CA ALA A 52 -7.93 1.41 -9.42
C ALA A 52 -8.85 0.30 -9.95
N SER A 53 -10.04 0.14 -9.37
CA SER A 53 -11.03 -0.84 -9.84
C SER A 53 -11.53 -0.58 -11.26
N VAL A 54 -11.58 0.69 -11.69
CA VAL A 54 -12.01 1.08 -13.03
C VAL A 54 -10.89 0.88 -14.06
N ILE A 55 -9.66 1.28 -13.76
CA ILE A 55 -8.56 1.28 -14.74
C ILE A 55 -7.86 -0.08 -14.87
N ASN A 56 -7.68 -0.82 -13.77
CA ASN A 56 -6.89 -2.05 -13.78
C ASN A 56 -7.41 -3.12 -14.75
N PRO A 57 -8.74 -3.33 -14.91
CA PRO A 57 -9.26 -4.26 -15.92
C PRO A 57 -8.99 -3.84 -17.37
N GLN A 58 -8.69 -2.56 -17.62
CA GLN A 58 -8.43 -2.00 -18.95
C GLN A 58 -6.94 -2.07 -19.32
N LEU A 59 -6.07 -2.45 -18.38
CA LEU A 59 -4.65 -2.55 -18.61
C LEU A 59 -4.31 -3.73 -19.53
N LYS A 60 -3.20 -3.60 -20.26
CA LYS A 60 -2.64 -4.72 -21.03
C LYS A 60 -2.18 -5.80 -20.05
N LYS A 61 -2.18 -7.06 -20.51
CA LYS A 61 -1.88 -8.24 -19.68
C LYS A 61 -0.54 -8.14 -18.92
N ASP A 62 0.45 -7.47 -19.51
CA ASP A 62 1.80 -7.35 -18.96
C ASP A 62 2.07 -6.00 -18.27
N SER A 63 1.03 -5.18 -18.06
CA SER A 63 1.15 -3.90 -17.36
C SER A 63 1.05 -4.09 -15.85
N THR A 64 1.83 -3.30 -15.10
CA THR A 64 1.74 -3.25 -13.63
C THR A 64 0.41 -2.60 -13.21
N PRO A 65 -0.41 -3.25 -12.37
CA PRO A 65 -1.65 -2.67 -11.86
C PRO A 65 -1.39 -1.45 -10.98
N TYR A 66 -2.27 -0.45 -11.07
CA TYR A 66 -2.27 0.70 -10.18
C TYR A 66 -2.81 0.31 -8.81
N LYS A 67 -2.11 0.73 -7.76
CA LYS A 67 -2.60 0.71 -6.37
C LYS A 67 -3.46 1.94 -6.11
N PRO A 68 -4.41 1.89 -5.15
CA PRO A 68 -5.22 3.05 -4.79
C PRO A 68 -4.43 4.32 -4.45
N LEU A 69 -3.25 4.18 -3.86
CA LEU A 69 -2.41 5.32 -3.48
C LEU A 69 -1.65 5.96 -4.64
N ASP A 70 -1.48 5.26 -5.78
CA ASP A 70 -0.71 5.77 -6.93
C ASP A 70 -1.38 6.99 -7.60
N PHE A 71 -2.63 7.29 -7.24
CA PHE A 71 -3.42 8.40 -7.78
C PHE A 71 -3.22 9.72 -7.01
N PHE A 72 -2.52 9.73 -5.87
CA PHE A 72 -2.41 10.90 -5.01
C PHE A 72 -0.97 11.36 -4.83
N GLN A 73 -0.72 12.66 -5.00
CA GLN A 73 0.63 13.26 -4.93
C GLN A 73 1.23 13.26 -3.52
N TRP A 74 0.39 13.17 -2.49
CA TRP A 74 0.85 13.08 -1.11
C TRP A 74 1.30 11.68 -0.73
N ALA A 75 0.97 10.65 -1.54
CA ALA A 75 1.47 9.31 -1.31
C ALA A 75 2.95 9.24 -1.69
N ASP A 76 3.70 8.41 -0.96
CA ASP A 76 5.10 8.18 -1.30
C ASP A 76 5.22 7.69 -2.74
N PRO A 77 6.27 8.11 -3.47
CA PRO A 77 6.51 7.62 -4.81
C PRO A 77 6.49 6.09 -4.81
N PRO A 78 5.88 5.46 -5.83
CA PRO A 78 5.81 4.01 -5.89
C PRO A 78 7.22 3.46 -5.73
N GLU A 79 7.40 2.64 -4.70
CA GLU A 79 8.66 1.98 -4.41
C GLU A 79 9.09 1.27 -5.71
N GLN A 80 10.19 1.73 -6.30
CA GLN A 80 10.69 1.10 -7.52
C GLN A 80 10.87 -0.38 -7.18
N PRO A 81 10.33 -1.30 -7.98
CA PRO A 81 10.46 -2.72 -7.68
C PRO A 81 11.94 -3.01 -7.50
N SER A 82 12.33 -3.33 -6.26
CA SER A 82 13.64 -3.87 -5.95
C SER A 82 13.90 -4.94 -6.98
N VAL A 83 14.93 -4.74 -7.81
CA VAL A 83 15.24 -5.61 -8.93
C VAL A 83 15.31 -7.02 -8.35
N ALA A 84 14.26 -7.81 -8.60
CA ALA A 84 14.22 -9.15 -8.08
C ALA A 84 15.48 -9.86 -8.58
N PRO A 85 16.27 -10.51 -7.70
CA PRO A 85 17.48 -11.17 -8.13
C PRO A 85 17.15 -12.11 -9.30
N PRO A 86 18.01 -12.19 -10.32
CA PRO A 86 17.75 -13.03 -11.49
C PRO A 86 17.34 -14.44 -11.06
N PRO A 87 16.43 -15.11 -11.78
CA PRO A 87 15.99 -16.47 -11.45
C PRO A 87 17.16 -17.43 -11.21
N GLU A 88 18.27 -17.24 -11.92
CA GLU A 88 19.54 -17.94 -11.74
C GLU A 88 20.15 -17.76 -10.35
N ALA A 89 20.17 -16.53 -9.83
CA ALA A 89 20.69 -16.21 -8.51
C ALA A 89 19.78 -16.78 -7.40
N VAL A 90 18.46 -16.74 -7.60
CA VAL A 90 17.48 -17.34 -6.67
C VAL A 90 17.62 -18.87 -6.64
N ALA A 91 17.74 -19.51 -7.82
CA ALA A 91 17.90 -20.95 -7.91
C ALA A 91 19.20 -21.45 -7.27
N ALA A 92 20.31 -20.74 -7.48
CA ALA A 92 21.59 -21.06 -6.86
C ALA A 92 21.57 -20.87 -5.34
N GLY A 93 21.04 -19.74 -4.86
CA GLY A 93 21.07 -19.39 -3.43
C GLY A 93 20.05 -20.14 -2.57
N VAL A 94 18.84 -20.40 -3.08
CA VAL A 94 17.75 -21.01 -2.32
C VAL A 94 17.71 -22.53 -2.49
N PHE A 95 17.98 -23.00 -3.70
CA PHE A 95 17.81 -24.42 -4.04
C PHE A 95 19.13 -25.14 -4.31
N GLY A 96 20.27 -24.42 -4.35
CA GLY A 96 21.57 -25.00 -4.71
C GLY A 96 21.62 -25.49 -6.16
N VAL A 97 20.77 -24.94 -7.04
CA VAL A 97 20.58 -25.43 -8.41
C VAL A 97 21.20 -24.45 -9.41
N ASN A 98 22.11 -24.93 -10.25
CA ASN A 98 22.59 -24.19 -11.40
C ASN A 98 21.64 -24.35 -12.60
N LEU A 99 20.85 -23.30 -12.89
CA LEU A 99 19.88 -23.32 -14.00
C LEU A 99 20.55 -23.35 -15.39
N ALA A 100 21.77 -22.83 -15.54
CA ALA A 100 22.48 -22.83 -16.83
C ALA A 100 22.90 -24.24 -17.23
N GLU A 101 23.42 -25.02 -16.28
CA GLU A 101 23.78 -26.43 -16.47
C GLU A 101 22.53 -27.29 -16.73
N LEU A 102 21.43 -26.99 -16.05
CA LEU A 102 20.16 -27.70 -16.24
C LEU A 102 19.60 -27.50 -17.66
N LYS A 103 19.63 -26.27 -18.16
CA LYS A 103 19.24 -25.96 -19.56
C LYS A 103 20.15 -26.65 -20.57
N ALA A 104 21.47 -26.66 -20.34
CA ALA A 104 22.43 -27.34 -21.19
C ALA A 104 22.26 -28.87 -21.20
N SER A 105 21.82 -29.46 -20.08
CA SER A 105 21.57 -30.90 -19.95
C SER A 105 20.27 -31.39 -20.62
N GLY A 106 19.42 -30.48 -21.11
CA GLY A 106 18.12 -30.79 -21.74
C GLY A 106 17.03 -31.31 -20.79
N LYS A 107 17.31 -31.42 -19.48
CA LYS A 107 16.35 -31.91 -18.49
C LYS A 107 15.38 -30.80 -18.08
N LYS A 108 14.08 -30.97 -18.36
CA LYS A 108 13.03 -29.98 -18.07
C LYS A 108 12.42 -30.07 -16.66
N LYS A 109 12.74 -31.11 -15.88
CA LYS A 109 12.16 -31.35 -14.55
C LYS A 109 13.24 -31.76 -13.55
N LEU A 110 13.20 -31.17 -12.36
CA LEU A 110 14.05 -31.52 -11.22
C LEU A 110 13.14 -31.87 -10.03
N ILE A 111 13.38 -33.02 -9.40
CA ILE A 111 12.64 -33.45 -8.20
C ILE A 111 13.53 -33.15 -6.99
N LEU A 112 13.19 -32.10 -6.25
CA LEU A 112 13.86 -31.75 -5.00
C LEU A 112 13.27 -32.61 -3.88
N ARG A 113 14.04 -33.58 -3.38
CA ARG A 113 13.68 -34.35 -2.17
C ARG A 113 14.43 -33.76 -0.99
N ARG A 114 13.71 -33.13 -0.07
CA ARG A 114 14.26 -32.73 1.23
C ARG A 114 14.48 -34.00 2.05
N LYS A 115 15.72 -34.27 2.50
CA LYS A 115 15.96 -35.32 3.50
C LYS A 115 15.31 -34.87 4.83
N PRO A 116 14.73 -35.82 5.59
CA PRO A 116 14.17 -35.53 6.92
C PRO A 116 15.25 -35.00 7.88
#